data_AF-A0A3D5QE35-F1
#
_entry.id   AF-A0A3D5QE35-F1
#
_cell.length_a   1.000
_cell.length_b   1.000
_cell.length_c   1.000
_cell.angle_alpha   90.00
_cell.angle_beta   90.00
_cell.angle_gamma   90.00
#
_symmetry.space_group_name_H-M   'P 1'
#
loop_
_entity.id
_entity.type
_entity.pdbx_description
1 polymer ?
#
loop_
_entity_poly.entity_id
_entity_poly.type
_entity_poly.pdbx_seq_one_letter_code
_entity_poly.pdbx_strand_id
1 'polypeptide(L)' 'QNINLDENIQEGMYIDLTDENEQNFRGLVKELNDDNVKIDFNHPLAGRKLTFNVEVVEVN' A
#
# COMPACT_ATOMS: atom_id res chain seq x y z
N GLN A 1 1.06 8.79 11.36
CA GLN A 1 1.15 9.04 9.90
C GLN A 1 0.11 10.09 9.56
N ASN A 2 0.53 11.24 9.02
CA ASN A 2 -0.39 12.24 8.47
C ASN A 2 -0.53 11.95 6.98
N ILE A 3 -1.65 11.36 6.60
CA ILE A 3 -1.95 11.03 5.22
C ILE A 3 -2.70 12.22 4.64
N ASN A 4 -2.14 12.88 3.63
CA ASN A 4 -2.83 13.94 2.89
C ASN A 4 -3.67 13.27 1.79
N LEU A 5 -4.98 13.22 1.99
CA LEU A 5 -5.92 12.64 1.03
C LEU A 5 -6.48 13.76 0.15
N ASP A 6 -6.58 13.52 -1.15
CA ASP A 6 -7.32 14.39 -2.07
C ASP A 6 -8.78 14.51 -1.59
N GLU A 7 -9.40 15.67 -1.76
CA GLU A 7 -10.79 15.91 -1.38
C GLU A 7 -11.78 15.04 -2.20
N ASN A 8 -11.31 14.44 -3.31
CA ASN A 8 -12.12 13.66 -4.25
C ASN A 8 -11.85 12.14 -4.18
N ILE A 9 -11.34 11.59 -3.08
CA ILE A 9 -11.08 10.14 -3.03
C ILE A 9 -12.38 9.35 -3.22
N GLN A 10 -12.26 8.19 -3.85
CA GLN A 10 -13.38 7.27 -4.05
C GLN A 10 -12.96 5.85 -3.69
N GLU A 11 -13.95 5.03 -3.32
CA GLU A 11 -13.73 3.59 -3.18
C GLU A 11 -13.14 3.00 -4.47
N GLY A 12 -12.15 2.13 -4.32
CA GLY A 12 -11.43 1.52 -5.43
C GLY A 12 -10.28 2.37 -5.99
N MET A 13 -10.10 3.61 -5.54
CA MET A 13 -8.91 4.40 -5.91
C MET A 13 -7.66 3.90 -5.20
N TYR A 14 -6.53 4.03 -5.88
CA TYR A 14 -5.23 3.86 -5.26
C TYR A 14 -4.68 5.21 -4.83
N ILE A 15 -4.10 5.24 -3.63
CA ILE A 15 -3.41 6.40 -3.09
C ILE A 15 -1.94 6.05 -2.84
N ASP A 16 -1.05 7.01 -3.11
CA ASP A 16 0.37 6.89 -2.81
C ASP A 16 0.64 7.54 -1.45
N LEU A 17 1.29 6.80 -0.56
CA LEU A 17 1.67 7.24 0.77
C LEU A 17 3.18 7.18 0.93
N THR A 18 3.71 8.14 1.67
CA THR A 18 5.11 8.16 2.06
C THR A 18 5.20 8.05 3.57
N ASP A 19 6.02 7.14 4.07
CA ASP A 19 6.29 7.03 5.50
C ASP A 19 7.41 7.98 5.96
N GLU A 20 7.75 7.91 7.25
CA GLU A 20 8.82 8.72 7.86
C GLU A 20 10.23 8.37 7.37
N ASN A 21 10.41 7.25 6.67
CA ASN A 21 11.65 6.81 6.07
C ASN A 21 11.72 7.11 4.57
N GLU A 22 10.82 7.97 4.05
CA GLU A 22 10.67 8.28 2.63
C GLU A 22 10.31 7.05 1.77
N GLN A 23 9.82 5.97 2.38
CA GLN A 23 9.38 4.80 1.65
C GLN A 23 7.97 5.02 1.10
N ASN A 24 7.80 4.78 -0.20
CA ASN A 24 6.52 4.90 -0.87
C ASN A 24 5.72 3.59 -0.82
N PHE A 25 4.46 3.70 -0.45
CA PHE A 25 3.49 2.60 -0.40
C PHE A 25 2.26 2.99 -1.21
N ARG A 26 1.66 1.99 -1.85
CA ARG A 26 0.38 2.17 -2.53
C ARG A 26 -0.73 1.51 -1.71
N GLY A 27 -1.71 2.31 -1.29
CA GLY A 27 -2.89 1.83 -0.60
C GLY A 27 -4.12 1.79 -1.52
N LEU A 28 -5.00 0.81 -1.35
CA LEU A 28 -6.30 0.76 -2.01
C LEU A 28 -7.40 1.24 -1.05
N VAL A 29 -8.19 2.23 -1.45
CA VAL A 29 -9.37 2.67 -0.69
C VAL A 29 -10.43 1.55 -0.76
N LYS A 30 -10.68 0.88 0.36
CA LYS A 30 -11.64 -0.23 0.46
C LYS A 30 -13.05 0.22 0.79
N GLU A 31 -13.15 1.25 1.62
CA GLU A 31 -14.41 1.78 2.12
C GLU A 31 -14.22 3.27 2.44
N LEU A 32 -15.20 4.09 2.06
CA LEU A 32 -15.25 5.51 2.36
C LEU A 32 -16.57 5.83 3.08
N ASN A 33 -16.46 6.39 4.27
CA ASN A 33 -17.57 6.82 5.11
C ASN A 33 -17.41 8.32 5.40
N ASP A 34 -18.45 8.98 5.93
CA ASP A 34 -18.44 10.42 6.19
C ASP A 34 -17.27 10.89 7.08
N ASP A 35 -16.88 10.06 8.05
CA ASP A 35 -15.82 10.40 9.01
C ASP A 35 -14.51 9.65 8.77
N ASN A 36 -14.54 8.54 8.03
CA ASN A 36 -13.49 7.52 8.05
C ASN A 36 -13.16 6.98 6.66
N VAL A 37 -11.89 6.64 6.45
CA VAL A 37 -11.43 5.94 5.25
C VAL A 37 -10.74 4.64 5.66
N LYS A 38 -11.14 3.52 5.08
CA LYS A 38 -10.41 2.25 5.22
C LYS A 38 -9.49 2.05 4.02
N ILE A 39 -8.20 1.88 4.29
CA ILE A 39 -7.18 1.70 3.27
C ILE A 39 -6.51 0.34 3.46
N ASP A 40 -6.41 -0.42 2.37
CA ASP A 40 -5.71 -1.71 2.31
C ASP A 40 -4.29 -1.51 1.76
N PHE A 41 -3.30 -1.83 2.59
CA PHE A 41 -1.87 -1.77 2.25
C PHE A 41 -1.28 -3.15 1.95
N ASN A 42 -2.10 -4.20 1.88
CA ASN A 42 -1.59 -5.53 1.59
C ASN A 42 -0.93 -5.54 0.21
N HIS A 43 0.27 -6.13 0.15
CA HIS A 43 0.92 -6.42 -1.12
C HIS A 43 -0.03 -7.26 -2.01
N PRO A 44 -0.04 -7.11 -3.35
CA PRO A 44 -0.90 -7.91 -4.24
C PRO A 44 -0.75 -9.43 -4.10
N LEU A 45 0.33 -9.88 -3.48
CA LEU A 45 0.65 -11.28 -3.21
C LEU A 45 0.39 -11.72 -1.75
N ALA A 46 -0.15 -10.85 -0.90
CA ALA A 46 -0.47 -11.19 0.49
C ALA A 46 -1.42 -12.39 0.55
N GLY A 47 -1.16 -13.30 1.50
CA GLY A 47 -1.94 -14.53 1.66
C GLY A 47 -1.67 -15.61 0.62
N ARG A 48 -0.76 -15.41 -0.34
CA ARG A 48 -0.38 -16.42 -1.33
C ARG A 48 0.87 -17.17 -0.91
N LYS A 49 0.90 -18.49 -1.14
CA LYS A 49 2.14 -19.29 -1.04
C LYS A 49 3.03 -18.93 -2.23
N LEU A 50 4.17 -18.30 -1.95
CA LEU A 50 5.13 -17.91 -2.97
C LEU A 50 6.23 -18.97 -3.09
N THR A 51 6.55 -19.35 -4.33
CA THR A 51 7.70 -20.20 -4.64
C THR A 51 8.68 -19.35 -5.44
N PHE A 52 9.86 -19.14 -4.90
CA PHE A 52 10.92 -18.37 -5.54
C PHE A 52 12.03 -19.29 -6.00
N ASN A 53 12.56 -19.01 -7.19
CA ASN A 53 13.85 -19.54 -7.63
C ASN A 53 14.83 -18.37 -7.60
N VAL A 54 15.81 -18.44 -6.71
CA VAL A 54 16.75 -17.33 -6.43
C VAL A 54 18.18 -17.77 -6.66
N GLU A 55 19.01 -16.84 -7.14
CA GLU A 55 20.45 -17.01 -7.32
C GLU A 55 21.18 -15.92 -6.53
N VAL A 56 22.23 -16.28 -5.80
CA VAL A 56 23.04 -15.32 -5.05
C VAL A 56 24.12 -14.77 -5.98
N VAL A 57 24.01 -13.49 -6.33
CA VAL A 57 24.92 -12.81 -7.26
C VAL A 57 26.18 -12.29 -6.56
N GLU A 58 26.08 -11.86 -5.30
CA GLU A 58 27.19 -11.31 -4.51
C GLU A 58 26.82 -11.34 -3.01
N VAL A 59 27.82 -11.36 -2.13
CA VAL A 59 27.66 -11.20 -0.67
C VAL A 59 28.59 -10.08 -0.21
N ASN A 60 28.04 -9.10 0.51
CA ASN A 60 28.76 -7.98 1.13
C ASN A 60 29.22 -8.31 2.55
#